data_AF-A0AA40KRP0-F1
#
_entry.id   AF-A0AA40KRP0-F1
#
_cell.length_a   1.000
_cell.length_b   1.000
_cell.length_c   1.000
_cell.angle_alpha   90.00
_cell.angle_beta   90.00
_cell.angle_gamma   90.00
#
_symmetry.space_group_name_H-M   'P 1'
#
loop_
_entity.id
_entity.type
_entity.pdbx_description
1 polymer ?
#
loop_
_entity_poly.entity_id
_entity_poly.type
_entity_poly.pdbx_seq_one_letter_code
_entity_poly.pdbx_strand_id
1 'polypeptide(L)'
;MANEDKKDTKSQVEELYAWISKIPLSKPTKNLSRDLSDAVITAEILKIYYPRYVDLHNYVSVNSITAKKENWNMLNRKVLSKLDMKLTKSVINQLANCHPGAAENMLLEIKKKVVQDGVDLQIPQKQPQNDFVEEGNIPDESMSSPVDQPTSKSLDSKTSIFSRAKQMISFILGWFASWLCIWNYFQDTKFQLTNHLRNFLKENAKASNGENINEENDVRVKIVQKMQELHVMMCNLNHKLTYLESITKLKDL
;
A
#
# COMPACT_ATOMS: atom_id res chain seq x y z
N MET A 1 4.74 -14.11 36.55
CA MET A 1 4.16 -14.29 35.20
C MET A 1 3.32 -13.09 34.75
N ALA A 2 2.28 -12.64 35.48
CA ALA A 2 1.46 -11.48 35.03
C ALA A 2 2.16 -10.11 34.88
N ASN A 3 3.38 -9.93 35.43
CA ASN A 3 4.14 -8.69 35.34
C ASN A 3 5.05 -8.61 34.10
N GLU A 4 5.44 -9.75 33.52
CA GLU A 4 6.28 -9.77 32.31
C GLU A 4 5.42 -9.53 31.05
N ASP A 5 4.25 -10.17 30.95
CA ASP A 5 3.32 -10.01 29.83
C ASP A 5 2.82 -8.56 29.67
N LYS A 6 2.61 -7.86 30.80
CA LYS A 6 2.21 -6.43 30.79
C LYS A 6 3.33 -5.52 30.33
N LYS A 7 4.59 -5.85 30.62
CA LYS A 7 5.75 -5.06 30.19
C LYS A 7 5.95 -5.18 28.68
N ASP A 8 5.82 -6.39 28.14
CA ASP A 8 5.95 -6.64 26.72
C ASP A 8 4.84 -5.96 25.91
N THR A 9 3.58 -6.07 26.38
CA THR A 9 2.45 -5.38 25.75
C THR A 9 2.63 -3.86 25.72
N LYS A 10 3.15 -3.26 26.79
CA LYS A 10 3.40 -1.81 26.85
C LYS A 10 4.48 -1.39 25.84
N SER A 11 5.57 -2.16 25.74
CA SER A 11 6.64 -1.91 24.77
C SER A 11 6.13 -1.97 23.33
N GLN A 12 5.33 -2.99 23.00
CA GLN A 12 4.75 -3.15 21.66
C GLN A 12 3.82 -2.00 21.28
N VAL A 13 3.03 -1.49 22.23
CA VAL A 13 2.15 -0.35 22.01
C VAL A 13 2.96 0.92 21.75
N GLU A 14 4.02 1.19 22.52
CA GLU A 14 4.92 2.34 22.30
C GLU A 14 5.58 2.30 20.91
N GLU A 15 6.05 1.13 20.48
CA GLU A 15 6.58 0.93 19.12
C GLU A 15 5.55 1.16 18.02
N LEU A 16 4.29 0.83 18.29
CA LEU A 16 3.19 1.06 17.36
C LEU A 16 2.93 2.56 17.20
N TYR A 17 2.86 3.31 18.31
CA TYR A 17 2.73 4.77 18.26
C TYR A 17 3.92 5.43 17.54
N ALA A 18 5.15 4.97 17.78
CA ALA A 18 6.35 5.46 17.10
C ALA A 18 6.39 5.11 15.60
N TRP A 19 5.71 4.04 15.19
CA TRP A 19 5.56 3.70 13.77
C TRP A 19 4.52 4.61 13.10
N ILE A 20 3.36 4.81 13.73
CA ILE A 20 2.30 5.68 13.19
C ILE A 20 2.77 7.13 13.06
N SER A 21 3.54 7.63 14.03
CA SER A 21 4.02 9.02 13.99
C SER A 21 4.92 9.34 12.80
N LYS A 22 5.50 8.32 12.15
CA LYS A 22 6.30 8.46 10.92
C LYS A 22 5.43 8.56 9.66
N ILE A 23 4.16 8.20 9.76
CA ILE A 23 3.23 8.17 8.64
C ILE A 23 2.58 9.56 8.51
N PRO A 24 2.58 10.20 7.33
CA PRO A 24 1.96 11.50 7.13
C PRO A 24 0.43 11.36 7.04
N LEU A 25 -0.23 11.28 8.20
CA LEU A 25 -1.69 11.21 8.33
C LEU A 25 -2.32 12.61 8.32
N SER A 26 -3.60 12.68 7.96
CA SER A 26 -4.36 13.94 7.91
C SER A 26 -4.50 14.64 9.26
N LYS A 27 -4.50 13.85 10.34
CA LYS A 27 -4.61 14.32 11.73
C LYS A 27 -3.74 13.47 12.67
N PRO A 28 -3.26 14.05 13.78
CA PRO A 28 -2.49 13.28 14.77
C PRO A 28 -3.38 12.26 15.48
N THR A 29 -2.94 11.01 15.54
CA THR A 29 -3.64 9.92 16.22
C THR A 29 -3.13 9.77 17.64
N LYS A 30 -3.86 10.32 18.62
CA LYS A 30 -3.48 10.24 20.04
C LYS A 30 -4.16 9.07 20.76
N ASN A 31 -5.38 8.73 20.34
CA ASN A 31 -6.17 7.65 20.94
C ASN A 31 -6.54 6.67 19.84
N LEU A 32 -5.76 5.59 19.68
CA LEU A 32 -5.93 4.65 18.58
C LEU A 32 -7.34 4.05 18.53
N SER A 33 -7.87 3.64 19.68
CA SER A 33 -9.21 3.06 19.77
C SER A 33 -10.29 4.00 19.26
N ARG A 34 -10.21 5.30 19.58
CA ARG A 34 -11.19 6.29 19.12
C ARG A 34 -10.94 6.71 17.68
N ASP A 35 -9.71 7.06 17.35
CA ASP A 35 -9.33 7.68 16.08
C ASP A 35 -9.42 6.70 14.91
N LEU A 36 -9.26 5.40 15.14
CA LEU A 36 -9.39 4.36 14.12
C LEU A 36 -10.80 3.76 14.06
N SER A 37 -11.69 4.09 15.02
CA SER A 37 -13.00 3.44 15.15
C SER A 37 -13.90 3.60 13.92
N ASP A 38 -13.74 4.67 13.13
CA ASP A 38 -14.52 4.93 11.92
C ASP A 38 -13.86 4.43 10.63
N ALA A 39 -12.73 3.71 10.74
CA ALA A 39 -11.92 3.16 9.67
C ALA A 39 -11.27 4.18 8.71
N VAL A 40 -11.49 5.48 8.89
CA VAL A 40 -10.98 6.52 7.96
C VAL A 40 -9.47 6.61 8.05
N ILE A 41 -8.92 6.73 9.26
CA ILE A 41 -7.47 6.75 9.48
C ILE A 41 -6.82 5.43 9.01
N THR A 42 -7.48 4.30 9.26
CA THR A 42 -7.01 3.00 8.78
C THR A 42 -6.94 2.98 7.25
N ALA A 43 -7.92 3.57 6.56
CA ALA A 43 -7.90 3.71 5.11
C ALA A 43 -6.76 4.64 4.65
N GLU A 44 -6.50 5.75 5.33
CA GLU A 44 -5.35 6.63 5.02
C GLU A 44 -4.02 5.88 5.11
N ILE A 45 -3.79 5.14 6.20
CA ILE A 45 -2.59 4.30 6.36
C ILE A 45 -2.48 3.32 5.19
N LEU A 46 -3.56 2.60 4.88
CA LEU A 46 -3.56 1.63 3.78
C LEU A 46 -3.41 2.29 2.41
N LYS A 47 -3.82 3.55 2.22
CA LYS A 47 -3.63 4.29 0.96
C LYS A 47 -2.17 4.59 0.71
N ILE A 48 -1.39 4.89 1.76
CA ILE A 48 0.04 5.20 1.65
C ILE A 48 0.84 3.95 1.24
N TYR A 49 0.50 2.78 1.78
CA TYR A 49 1.19 1.54 1.41
C TYR A 49 0.60 0.89 0.14
N TYR A 50 -0.72 0.89 0.01
CA TYR A 50 -1.44 0.21 -1.06
C TYR A 50 -2.36 1.16 -1.85
N PRO A 51 -1.80 2.18 -2.54
CA PRO A 51 -2.58 3.24 -3.18
C PRO A 51 -3.55 2.73 -4.25
N ARG A 52 -3.29 1.55 -4.84
CA ARG A 52 -4.14 0.91 -5.85
C ARG A 52 -5.43 0.32 -5.30
N TYR A 53 -5.48 -0.02 -4.01
CA TYR A 53 -6.63 -0.71 -3.43
C TYR A 53 -7.56 0.22 -2.67
N VAL A 54 -7.02 1.30 -2.11
CA VAL A 54 -7.78 2.24 -1.29
C VAL A 54 -8.20 3.43 -2.13
N ASP A 55 -9.46 3.80 -1.99
CA ASP A 55 -9.96 5.04 -2.52
C ASP A 55 -10.68 5.83 -1.42
N LEU A 56 -10.05 6.92 -1.00
CA LEU A 56 -10.38 7.65 0.23
C LEU A 56 -11.76 8.31 0.17
N HIS A 57 -12.26 8.65 -1.02
CA HIS A 57 -13.60 9.25 -1.15
C HIS A 57 -14.74 8.31 -0.70
N ASN A 58 -14.45 7.02 -0.55
CA ASN A 58 -15.43 6.04 -0.05
C ASN A 58 -15.60 6.07 1.48
N TYR A 59 -14.72 6.75 2.20
CA TYR A 59 -14.66 6.72 3.65
C TYR A 59 -14.90 8.12 4.20
N VAL A 60 -16.05 8.31 4.84
CA VAL A 60 -16.43 9.58 5.48
C VAL A 60 -16.33 9.42 6.99
N SER A 61 -15.80 10.43 7.67
CA SER A 61 -15.72 10.40 9.14
C SER A 61 -17.12 10.48 9.75
N VAL A 62 -17.40 9.56 10.66
CA VAL A 62 -18.75 9.34 11.22
C VAL A 62 -18.67 9.02 12.71
N ASN A 63 -19.69 9.43 13.45
CA ASN A 63 -19.80 9.17 14.89
C ASN A 63 -20.75 7.98 15.21
N SER A 64 -21.73 7.70 14.35
CA SER A 64 -22.70 6.62 14.54
C SER A 64 -22.05 5.23 14.42
N ILE A 65 -22.28 4.36 15.41
CA ILE A 65 -21.74 2.99 15.43
C ILE A 65 -22.13 2.21 14.16
N THR A 66 -23.37 2.37 13.69
CA THR A 66 -23.84 1.72 12.47
C THR A 66 -23.05 2.19 11.25
N ALA A 67 -22.84 3.51 11.11
CA ALA A 67 -22.07 4.07 10.01
C ALA A 67 -20.58 3.64 10.09
N LYS A 68 -19.99 3.58 11.28
CA LYS A 68 -18.64 3.05 11.49
C LYS A 68 -18.51 1.60 11.02
N LYS A 69 -19.49 0.76 11.36
CA LYS A 69 -19.54 -0.64 10.89
C LYS A 69 -19.60 -0.72 9.37
N GLU A 70 -20.38 0.15 8.71
CA GLU A 70 -20.43 0.21 7.25
C GLU A 70 -19.09 0.61 6.64
N ASN A 71 -18.40 1.61 7.20
CA ASN A 71 -17.04 1.95 6.76
C ASN A 71 -16.09 0.74 6.89
N TRP A 72 -16.11 0.04 8.02
CA TRP A 72 -15.30 -1.16 8.23
C TRP A 72 -15.68 -2.32 7.30
N ASN A 73 -16.96 -2.56 7.06
CA ASN A 73 -17.45 -3.57 6.12
C ASN A 73 -16.96 -3.25 4.70
N MET A 74 -17.00 -1.98 4.32
CA MET A 74 -16.52 -1.52 3.03
C MET A 74 -15.00 -1.69 2.90
N LEU A 75 -14.23 -1.29 3.92
CA LEU A 75 -12.78 -1.48 3.96
C LEU A 75 -12.41 -2.97 3.89
N ASN A 76 -13.13 -3.81 4.63
CA ASN A 76 -12.92 -5.26 4.63
C ASN A 76 -13.15 -5.86 3.23
N ARG A 77 -14.26 -5.49 2.59
CA ARG A 77 -14.63 -6.02 1.26
C ARG A 77 -13.74 -5.50 0.14
N LYS A 78 -13.41 -4.20 0.11
CA LYS A 78 -12.70 -3.56 -1.01
C LYS A 78 -11.18 -3.67 -0.91
N VAL A 79 -10.64 -3.66 0.31
CA VAL A 79 -9.20 -3.50 0.58
C VAL A 79 -8.64 -4.72 1.30
N LEU A 80 -9.09 -5.01 2.52
CA LEU A 80 -8.48 -6.05 3.34
C LEU A 80 -8.62 -7.45 2.74
N SER A 81 -9.71 -7.71 2.03
CA SER A 81 -9.91 -8.96 1.27
C SER A 81 -8.86 -9.20 0.20
N LYS A 82 -8.29 -8.14 -0.40
CA LYS A 82 -7.23 -8.20 -1.42
C LYS A 82 -5.84 -8.33 -0.80
N LEU A 83 -5.71 -8.01 0.48
CA LEU A 83 -4.50 -8.14 1.27
C LEU A 83 -4.50 -9.45 2.09
N ASP A 84 -5.46 -10.34 1.89
CA ASP A 84 -5.66 -11.56 2.67
C ASP A 84 -5.86 -11.33 4.19
N MET A 85 -6.37 -10.16 4.58
CA MET A 85 -6.61 -9.73 5.97
C MET A 85 -8.10 -9.65 6.32
N LYS A 86 -8.90 -10.63 5.87
CA LYS A 86 -10.36 -10.58 6.04
C LYS A 86 -10.76 -10.54 7.51
N LEU A 87 -11.54 -9.52 7.89
CA LEU A 87 -12.07 -9.35 9.24
C LEU A 87 -13.40 -10.09 9.41
N THR A 88 -13.61 -10.66 10.59
CA THR A 88 -14.91 -11.23 10.98
C THR A 88 -15.86 -10.13 11.46
N LYS A 89 -17.17 -10.39 11.42
CA LYS A 89 -18.19 -9.46 11.91
C LYS A 89 -17.99 -9.07 13.39
N SER A 90 -17.47 -10.00 14.19
CA SER A 90 -17.16 -9.77 15.61
C SER A 90 -16.05 -8.71 15.77
N VAL A 91 -14.95 -8.86 15.03
CA VAL A 91 -13.83 -7.90 15.07
C VAL A 91 -14.27 -6.51 14.57
N ILE A 92 -15.08 -6.46 13.50
CA ILE A 92 -15.65 -5.20 13.00
C ILE A 92 -16.51 -4.52 14.08
N ASN A 93 -17.32 -5.30 14.81
CA ASN A 93 -18.12 -4.76 15.91
C ASN A 93 -17.23 -4.22 17.04
N GLN A 94 -16.15 -4.93 17.39
CA GLN A 94 -15.20 -4.47 18.42
C GLN A 94 -14.50 -3.17 18.01
N LEU A 95 -14.03 -3.08 16.76
CA LEU A 95 -13.38 -1.88 16.21
C LEU A 95 -14.32 -0.67 16.19
N ALA A 96 -15.56 -0.85 15.72
CA ALA A 96 -16.55 0.23 15.66
C ALA A 96 -16.96 0.76 17.06
N ASN A 97 -16.91 -0.09 18.09
CA ASN A 97 -17.23 0.26 19.48
C ASN A 97 -16.01 0.72 20.30
N CYS A 98 -14.85 0.94 19.67
CA CYS A 98 -13.62 1.35 20.35
C CYS A 98 -13.18 0.35 21.45
N HIS A 99 -13.40 -0.95 21.25
CA HIS A 99 -13.03 -1.94 22.24
C HIS A 99 -11.50 -1.89 22.50
N PRO A 100 -11.06 -1.86 23.78
CA PRO A 100 -9.63 -1.82 24.10
C PRO A 100 -8.86 -2.97 23.44
N GLY A 101 -7.72 -2.68 22.83
CA GLY A 101 -6.86 -3.65 22.16
C GLY A 101 -7.29 -4.01 20.73
N ALA A 102 -8.53 -3.73 20.31
CA ALA A 102 -8.99 -4.10 18.97
C ALA A 102 -8.29 -3.29 17.88
N ALA A 103 -8.17 -1.98 18.09
CA ALA A 103 -7.51 -1.08 17.15
C ALA A 103 -6.01 -1.34 17.08
N GLU A 104 -5.37 -1.57 18.22
CA GLU A 104 -3.95 -1.90 18.35
C GLU A 104 -3.63 -3.21 17.62
N ASN A 105 -4.42 -4.25 17.84
CA ASN A 105 -4.26 -5.53 17.14
C ASN A 105 -4.42 -5.37 15.63
N MET A 106 -5.46 -4.65 15.18
CA MET A 106 -5.65 -4.38 13.75
C MET A 106 -4.43 -3.69 13.13
N LEU A 107 -3.87 -2.72 13.84
CA LEU A 107 -2.74 -1.96 13.35
C LEU A 107 -1.43 -2.77 13.34
N LEU A 108 -1.24 -3.63 14.35
CA LEU A 108 -0.13 -4.58 14.37
C LEU A 108 -0.19 -5.52 13.17
N GLU A 109 -1.38 -6.02 12.83
CA GLU A 109 -1.55 -6.88 11.65
C GLU A 109 -1.26 -6.10 10.35
N ILE A 110 -1.67 -4.84 10.24
CA ILE A 110 -1.31 -3.98 9.09
C ILE A 110 0.21 -3.79 9.01
N LYS A 111 0.87 -3.46 10.13
CA LYS A 111 2.32 -3.27 10.19
C LYS A 111 3.06 -4.54 9.77
N LYS A 112 2.67 -5.71 10.31
CA LYS A 112 3.24 -7.01 9.92
C LYS A 112 3.06 -7.25 8.42
N LYS A 113 1.88 -6.98 7.88
CA LYS A 113 1.59 -7.18 6.46
C LYS A 113 2.43 -6.27 5.56
N VAL A 114 2.56 -4.99 5.90
CA VAL A 114 3.41 -4.03 5.19
C VAL A 114 4.88 -4.46 5.19
N VAL A 115 5.39 -4.92 6.34
CA VAL A 115 6.77 -5.43 6.45
C VAL A 115 6.94 -6.70 5.62
N GLN A 116 5.97 -7.61 5.63
CA GLN A 116 5.99 -8.84 4.86
C GLN A 116 5.99 -8.59 3.35
N ASP A 117 5.16 -7.65 2.89
CA ASP A 117 5.05 -7.30 1.47
C ASP A 117 6.24 -6.42 1.01
N GLY A 118 7.07 -5.93 1.93
CA GLY A 118 8.26 -5.12 1.65
C GLY A 118 7.92 -3.78 0.99
N VAL A 119 6.79 -3.18 1.40
CA VAL A 119 6.24 -1.98 0.78
C VAL A 119 6.80 -0.73 1.46
N ASP A 120 7.51 0.09 0.69
CA ASP A 120 7.98 1.40 1.17
C ASP A 120 6.84 2.42 1.26
N LEU A 121 7.00 3.43 2.11
CA LEU A 121 6.05 4.54 2.27
C LEU A 121 5.89 5.31 0.95
N GLN A 122 4.78 5.10 0.23
CA GLN A 122 4.49 5.87 -0.98
C GLN A 122 3.77 7.16 -0.58
N ILE A 123 4.52 8.24 -0.37
CA ILE A 123 3.95 9.57 -0.11
C ILE A 123 3.50 10.15 -1.45
N PRO A 124 2.19 10.36 -1.69
CA PRO A 124 1.74 11.08 -2.87
C PRO A 124 2.07 12.57 -2.71
N GLN A 125 2.80 13.14 -3.66
CA GLN A 125 2.95 14.59 -3.80
C GLN A 125 1.56 15.19 -4.04
N LYS A 126 1.03 15.95 -3.09
CA LYS A 126 -0.28 16.61 -3.22
C LYS A 126 -0.12 17.78 -4.20
N GLN A 127 -0.63 17.65 -5.43
CA GLN A 127 -0.79 18.80 -6.32
C GLN A 127 -1.87 19.74 -5.76
N PRO A 128 -1.64 21.06 -5.74
CA PRO A 128 -2.68 22.02 -5.35
C PRO A 128 -3.80 22.01 -6.39
N GLN A 129 -5.03 21.78 -5.92
CA GLN A 129 -6.24 21.98 -6.73
C GLN A 129 -6.46 23.49 -6.88
N ASN A 130 -6.37 23.97 -8.12
CA ASN A 130 -6.82 25.29 -8.51
C ASN A 130 -8.34 25.20 -8.72
N ASP A 131 -9.12 25.49 -7.68
CA ASP A 131 -10.55 25.77 -7.83
C ASP A 131 -10.69 27.20 -8.39
N PHE A 132 -10.65 27.32 -9.71
CA PHE A 132 -11.21 28.50 -10.37
C PHE A 132 -12.73 28.32 -10.45
N VAL A 133 -13.40 29.19 -9.71
CA VAL A 133 -14.85 29.45 -9.78
C VAL A 133 -15.16 29.99 -11.16
N GLU A 134 -16.03 29.31 -11.92
CA GLU A 134 -16.67 29.91 -13.09
C GLU A 134 -18.17 30.10 -12.76
N GLU A 135 -18.48 31.36 -12.50
CA GLU A 135 -19.80 31.94 -12.31
C GLU A 135 -20.37 32.28 -13.70
N GLY A 136 -21.59 31.83 -14.02
CA GLY A 136 -22.17 32.15 -15.33
C GLY A 136 -23.50 31.50 -15.69
N ASN A 137 -24.58 32.09 -15.15
CA ASN A 137 -25.87 32.37 -15.79
C ASN A 137 -26.82 31.26 -16.27
N ILE A 138 -28.00 31.28 -15.62
CA ILE A 138 -29.31 30.82 -16.08
C ILE A 138 -29.88 31.84 -17.11
N PRO A 139 -30.65 31.38 -18.11
CA PRO A 139 -32.02 31.88 -18.22
C PRO A 139 -33.07 30.77 -18.41
N ASP A 140 -34.22 30.98 -17.76
CA ASP A 140 -35.49 30.27 -17.94
C ASP A 140 -36.03 30.35 -19.38
N GLU A 141 -36.65 29.27 -19.90
CA GLU A 141 -38.05 29.30 -20.38
C GLU A 141 -38.56 27.95 -20.95
N SER A 142 -39.73 27.54 -20.41
CA SER A 142 -40.89 26.85 -21.00
C SER A 142 -40.78 25.57 -21.90
N MET A 143 -41.49 24.55 -21.39
CA MET A 143 -42.21 23.45 -22.05
C MET A 143 -42.57 23.58 -23.54
N SER A 144 -42.30 22.52 -24.32
CA SER A 144 -43.32 21.73 -25.06
C SER A 144 -42.68 20.57 -25.88
N SER A 145 -43.26 19.38 -25.75
CA SER A 145 -43.20 18.24 -26.72
C SER A 145 -44.29 18.47 -27.79
N PRO A 146 -44.28 17.89 -29.03
CA PRO A 146 -44.17 16.44 -29.28
C PRO A 146 -43.62 15.92 -30.65
N VAL A 147 -43.14 14.65 -30.64
CA VAL A 147 -43.40 13.54 -31.62
C VAL A 147 -42.67 13.44 -33.01
N ASP A 148 -42.10 12.23 -33.22
CA ASP A 148 -41.83 11.37 -34.41
C ASP A 148 -40.67 11.56 -35.46
N GLN A 149 -39.67 10.65 -35.34
CA GLN A 149 -39.13 9.67 -36.32
C GLN A 149 -38.20 10.09 -37.52
N PRO A 150 -37.43 9.15 -38.14
CA PRO A 150 -35.96 9.23 -38.25
C PRO A 150 -35.42 9.38 -39.69
N THR A 151 -34.15 9.80 -39.85
CA THR A 151 -33.37 9.50 -41.07
C THR A 151 -31.85 9.53 -40.82
N SER A 152 -31.17 8.61 -41.52
CA SER A 152 -29.76 8.22 -41.44
C SER A 152 -28.77 9.28 -41.97
N LYS A 153 -27.51 9.26 -41.49
CA LYS A 153 -26.25 9.21 -42.28
C LYS A 153 -24.96 9.35 -41.45
N SER A 154 -23.92 8.64 -41.90
CA SER A 154 -22.47 8.72 -41.57
C SER A 154 -21.90 7.74 -40.52
N LEU A 155 -21.71 6.51 -40.98
CA LEU A 155 -20.47 5.76 -40.76
C LEU A 155 -19.41 6.38 -41.69
N ASP A 156 -18.14 6.52 -41.26
CA ASP A 156 -16.92 6.33 -42.10
C ASP A 156 -15.63 6.98 -41.54
N SER A 157 -15.67 7.81 -40.49
CA SER A 157 -14.43 8.38 -39.89
C SER A 157 -13.85 7.59 -38.70
N LYS A 158 -14.63 6.70 -38.08
CA LYS A 158 -14.25 6.03 -36.83
C LYS A 158 -13.35 4.80 -37.01
N THR A 159 -13.28 4.24 -38.21
CA THR A 159 -12.53 3.00 -38.50
C THR A 159 -11.03 3.21 -38.63
N SER A 160 -10.56 4.42 -38.99
CA SER A 160 -9.13 4.72 -39.21
C SER A 160 -8.36 5.12 -37.94
N ILE A 161 -9.04 5.69 -36.95
CA ILE A 161 -8.44 6.05 -35.65
C ILE A 161 -8.23 4.78 -34.80
N PHE A 162 -9.16 3.83 -34.89
CA PHE A 162 -9.13 2.60 -34.13
C PHE A 162 -7.95 1.68 -34.53
N SER A 163 -7.57 1.64 -35.80
CA SER A 163 -6.45 0.81 -36.27
C SER A 163 -5.08 1.33 -35.78
N ARG A 164 -4.90 2.65 -35.74
CA ARG A 164 -3.69 3.30 -35.21
C ARG A 164 -3.56 3.14 -33.70
N ALA A 165 -4.67 3.31 -32.96
CA ALA A 165 -4.70 3.08 -31.52
C ALA A 165 -4.42 1.60 -31.17
N LYS A 166 -4.96 0.66 -31.96
CA LYS A 166 -4.75 -0.77 -31.76
C LYS A 166 -3.29 -1.18 -31.90
N GLN A 167 -2.56 -0.58 -32.84
CA GLN A 167 -1.12 -0.83 -32.99
C GLN A 167 -0.32 -0.31 -31.78
N MET A 168 -0.57 0.93 -31.33
CA MET A 168 0.12 1.48 -30.16
C MET A 168 -0.17 0.69 -28.88
N ILE A 169 -1.42 0.26 -28.68
CA ILE A 169 -1.80 -0.59 -27.54
C ILE A 169 -1.10 -1.95 -27.59
N SER A 170 -0.94 -2.54 -28.79
CA SER A 170 -0.21 -3.80 -28.96
C SER A 170 1.27 -3.68 -28.58
N PHE A 171 1.92 -2.56 -28.90
CA PHE A 171 3.31 -2.30 -28.49
C PHE A 171 3.44 -2.13 -26.97
N ILE A 172 2.51 -1.38 -26.35
CA ILE A 172 2.50 -1.17 -24.90
C ILE A 172 2.24 -2.49 -24.17
N LEU A 173 1.27 -3.29 -24.63
CA LEU A 173 0.97 -4.61 -24.05
C LEU A 173 2.14 -5.57 -24.19
N GLY A 174 2.83 -5.57 -25.33
CA GLY A 174 4.03 -6.37 -25.55
C GLY A 174 5.17 -5.96 -24.63
N TRP A 175 5.44 -4.66 -24.50
CA TRP A 175 6.44 -4.14 -23.57
C TRP A 175 6.09 -4.46 -22.11
N PHE A 176 4.82 -4.33 -21.74
CA PHE A 176 4.34 -4.64 -20.40
C PHE A 176 4.42 -6.14 -20.10
N ALA A 177 4.16 -7.01 -21.08
CA ALA A 177 4.34 -8.44 -20.94
C ALA A 177 5.82 -8.80 -20.74
N SER A 178 6.73 -8.23 -21.54
CA SER A 178 8.18 -8.40 -21.34
C SER A 178 8.65 -7.85 -19.99
N TRP A 179 8.12 -6.70 -19.56
CA TRP A 179 8.39 -6.13 -18.25
C TRP A 179 7.88 -7.04 -17.13
N LEU A 180 6.67 -7.60 -17.26
CA LEU A 180 6.11 -8.55 -16.30
C LEU A 180 6.91 -9.85 -16.27
N CYS A 181 7.43 -10.33 -17.40
CA CYS A 181 8.32 -11.49 -17.45
C CYS A 181 9.65 -11.23 -16.71
N ILE A 182 10.28 -10.07 -16.95
CA ILE A 182 11.51 -9.66 -16.26
C ILE A 182 11.23 -9.44 -14.77
N TRP A 183 10.08 -8.85 -14.43
CA TRP A 183 9.65 -8.66 -13.06
C TRP A 183 9.40 -9.99 -12.36
N ASN A 184 8.74 -10.95 -13.00
CA ASN A 184 8.48 -12.26 -12.41
C ASN A 184 9.79 -13.05 -12.22
N TYR A 185 10.74 -12.94 -13.16
CA TYR A 185 12.09 -13.47 -13.00
C TYR A 185 12.84 -12.82 -11.83
N PHE A 186 12.73 -11.50 -11.67
CA PHE A 186 13.33 -10.78 -10.55
C PHE A 186 12.67 -11.16 -9.20
N GLN A 187 11.35 -11.33 -9.18
CA GLN A 187 10.64 -11.81 -7.99
C GLN A 187 11.06 -13.23 -7.61
N ASP A 188 11.27 -14.12 -8.59
CA ASP A 188 11.72 -15.49 -8.34
C ASP A 188 13.14 -15.52 -7.74
N THR A 189 14.06 -14.70 -8.25
CA THR A 189 15.41 -14.58 -7.65
C THR A 189 15.38 -13.98 -6.24
N LYS A 190 14.52 -13.00 -5.96
CA LYS A 190 14.30 -12.43 -4.62
C LYS A 190 13.67 -13.45 -3.67
N PHE A 191 12.74 -14.27 -4.16
CA PHE A 191 12.10 -15.35 -3.41
C PHE A 191 13.10 -16.45 -3.06
N GLN A 192 13.96 -16.84 -4.01
CA GLN A 192 15.04 -17.80 -3.78
C GLN A 192 16.05 -17.30 -2.75
N LEU A 193 16.48 -16.05 -2.84
CA LEU A 193 17.37 -15.44 -1.85
C LEU A 193 16.70 -15.46 -0.46
N THR A 194 15.45 -14.99 -0.37
CA THR A 194 14.70 -14.96 0.89
C THR A 194 14.53 -16.35 1.51
N ASN A 195 14.26 -17.36 0.69
CA ASN A 195 14.15 -18.75 1.14
C ASN A 195 15.49 -19.32 1.60
N HIS A 196 16.58 -19.01 0.89
CA HIS A 196 17.92 -19.41 1.29
C HIS A 196 18.30 -18.82 2.65
N LEU A 197 17.98 -17.54 2.87
CA LEU A 197 18.22 -16.86 4.14
C LEU A 197 17.36 -17.46 5.26
N ARG A 198 16.09 -17.76 4.99
CA ARG A 198 15.18 -18.40 5.95
C ARG A 198 15.62 -19.82 6.30
N ASN A 199 16.08 -20.60 5.32
CA ASN A 199 16.58 -21.95 5.51
C ASN A 199 17.90 -21.94 6.29
N PHE A 200 18.80 -21.02 5.96
CA PHE A 200 20.04 -20.80 6.72
C PHE A 200 19.76 -20.46 8.19
N LEU A 201 18.82 -19.54 8.47
CA LEU A 201 18.42 -19.24 9.85
C LEU A 201 17.79 -20.44 10.56
N LYS A 202 17.02 -21.27 9.84
CA LYS A 202 16.35 -22.45 10.39
C LYS A 202 17.31 -23.61 10.66
N GLU A 203 18.34 -23.80 9.84
CA GLU A 203 19.39 -24.80 10.07
C GLU A 203 20.27 -24.40 11.26
N ASN A 204 20.62 -23.11 11.37
CA ASN A 204 21.44 -22.63 12.48
C ASN A 204 20.65 -22.53 13.80
N ALA A 205 19.34 -22.24 13.76
CA ALA A 205 18.48 -22.29 14.96
C ALA A 205 18.27 -23.72 15.49
N LYS A 206 18.41 -24.75 14.63
CA LYS A 206 18.43 -26.15 15.07
C LYS A 206 19.76 -26.57 15.66
N ALA A 207 20.87 -25.95 15.22
CA ALA A 207 22.21 -26.15 15.79
C ALA A 207 22.36 -25.49 17.18
N SER A 208 21.62 -24.41 17.47
CA SER A 208 21.70 -23.70 18.75
C SER A 208 20.96 -24.37 19.92
N ASN A 209 20.44 -25.60 19.75
CA ASN A 209 19.87 -26.37 20.85
C ASN A 209 20.94 -27.00 21.77
N GLY A 210 22.23 -26.68 21.56
CA GLY A 210 23.33 -26.94 22.48
C GLY A 210 24.16 -25.67 22.69
N GLU A 211 24.45 -25.34 23.95
CA GLU A 211 25.12 -24.11 24.40
C GLU A 211 26.50 -23.86 23.74
N ASN A 212 26.65 -22.73 23.05
CA ASN A 212 27.92 -21.98 23.04
C ASN A 212 27.72 -20.51 22.57
N ILE A 213 27.91 -19.55 23.48
CA ILE A 213 27.77 -18.10 23.24
C ILE A 213 28.73 -17.60 22.13
N ASN A 214 29.82 -18.32 21.88
CA ASN A 214 30.81 -17.95 20.87
C ASN A 214 30.33 -18.20 19.43
N GLU A 215 29.48 -19.20 19.23
CA GLU A 215 28.97 -19.58 17.91
C GLU A 215 27.81 -18.67 17.47
N GLU A 216 26.98 -18.21 18.41
CA GLU A 216 25.96 -17.19 18.14
C GLU A 216 26.59 -15.85 17.72
N ASN A 217 27.71 -15.47 18.33
CA ASN A 217 28.44 -14.26 17.97
C ASN A 217 29.06 -14.36 16.57
N ASP A 218 29.61 -15.52 16.18
CA ASP A 218 30.12 -15.75 14.82
C ASP A 218 29.02 -15.65 13.75
N VAL A 219 27.82 -16.20 14.04
CA VAL A 219 26.66 -16.10 13.14
C VAL A 219 26.20 -14.65 12.98
N ARG A 220 26.15 -13.88 14.08
CA ARG A 220 25.80 -12.45 14.01
C ARG A 220 26.80 -11.66 13.17
N VAL A 221 28.10 -11.93 13.31
CA VAL A 221 29.15 -11.30 12.50
C VAL A 221 28.98 -11.62 11.01
N LYS A 222 28.73 -12.89 10.65
CA LYS A 222 28.49 -13.29 9.25
C LYS A 222 27.26 -12.64 8.63
N ILE A 223 26.17 -12.48 9.40
CA ILE A 223 24.96 -11.79 8.94
C ILE A 223 25.25 -10.31 8.68
N VAL A 224 25.93 -9.64 9.61
CA VAL A 224 26.30 -8.23 9.48
C VAL A 224 27.20 -8.01 8.26
N GLN A 225 28.15 -8.91 8.03
CA GLN A 225 29.05 -8.84 6.88
C GLN A 225 28.29 -8.97 5.55
N LYS A 226 27.37 -9.93 5.41
CA LYS A 226 26.55 -10.06 4.20
C LYS A 226 25.66 -8.83 3.97
N MET A 227 25.14 -8.23 5.04
CA MET A 227 24.36 -6.99 4.93
C MET A 227 25.23 -5.83 4.43
N GLN A 228 26.48 -5.74 4.88
CA GLN A 228 27.43 -4.73 4.40
C GLN A 228 27.81 -4.93 2.94
N GLU A 229 28.05 -6.18 2.51
CA GLU A 229 28.33 -6.49 1.09
C GLU A 229 27.14 -6.10 0.19
N LEU A 230 25.91 -6.40 0.61
CA LEU A 230 24.71 -5.99 -0.11
C LEU A 230 24.55 -4.46 -0.16
N HIS A 231 24.87 -3.77 0.93
CA HIS A 231 24.83 -2.31 0.97
C HIS A 231 25.84 -1.69 -0.02
N VAL A 232 27.07 -2.22 -0.09
CA VAL A 232 28.09 -1.78 -1.05
C VAL A 232 27.63 -2.00 -2.49
N MET A 233 27.01 -3.15 -2.78
CA MET A 233 26.46 -3.44 -4.11
C MET A 233 25.35 -2.45 -4.49
N MET A 234 24.45 -2.14 -3.55
CA MET A 234 23.39 -1.15 -3.75
C MET A 234 23.96 0.23 -4.07
N CYS A 235 24.97 0.68 -3.32
CA CYS A 235 25.65 1.94 -3.59
C CYS A 235 26.30 1.97 -4.98
N ASN A 236 26.94 0.87 -5.40
CA ASN A 236 27.55 0.76 -6.73
C ASN A 236 26.51 0.83 -7.85
N LEU A 237 25.40 0.11 -7.69
CA LEU A 237 24.28 0.13 -8.63
C LEU A 237 23.66 1.52 -8.73
N ASN A 238 23.43 2.19 -7.59
CA ASN A 238 22.86 3.53 -7.57
C ASN A 238 23.80 4.54 -8.23
N HIS A 239 25.11 4.42 -8.01
CA HIS A 239 26.10 5.25 -8.70
C HIS A 239 26.07 5.05 -10.23
N LYS A 240 25.98 3.79 -10.69
CA LYS A 240 25.82 3.48 -12.11
C LYS A 240 24.51 4.03 -12.69
N LEU A 241 23.42 3.99 -11.93
CA LEU A 241 22.14 4.57 -12.34
C LEU A 241 22.26 6.09 -12.53
N THR A 242 22.84 6.81 -11.56
CA THR A 242 23.08 8.25 -11.65
C THR A 242 23.95 8.62 -12.85
N TYR A 243 24.97 7.81 -13.15
CA TYR A 243 25.82 8.01 -14.32
C TYR A 243 25.06 7.81 -15.64
N LEU A 244 24.19 6.80 -15.71
CA LEU A 244 23.35 6.61 -16.89
C LEU A 244 22.32 7.74 -17.05
N GLU A 245 21.73 8.21 -15.96
CA GLU A 245 20.81 9.35 -15.96
C GLU A 245 21.48 10.67 -16.41
N SER A 246 22.76 10.86 -16.12
CA SER A 246 23.48 12.05 -16.61
C SER A 246 23.78 11.94 -18.12
N ILE A 247 24.11 10.74 -18.61
CA ILE A 247 24.31 10.49 -20.04
C ILE A 247 23.01 10.66 -20.83
N THR A 248 21.87 10.19 -20.32
CA THR A 248 20.58 10.35 -21.02
C THR A 248 20.18 11.82 -21.12
N LYS A 249 20.32 12.59 -20.03
CA LYS A 249 20.07 14.04 -20.05
C LYS A 249 20.98 14.81 -21.01
N LEU A 250 22.21 14.34 -21.24
CA LEU A 250 23.13 14.94 -22.21
C LEU A 250 22.79 14.61 -23.67
N LYS A 251 22.03 13.54 -23.91
CA LYS A 251 21.61 13.12 -25.26
C LYS A 251 20.32 13.79 -25.73
N ASP A 252 19.57 14.37 -24.79
CA ASP A 252 18.35 15.14 -25.03
C ASP A 252 18.62 16.67 -25.21
N LEU A 253 19.89 17.07 -25.26
CA LEU A 253 20.41 18.41 -25.59
C LEU A 253 20.96 18.44 -27.03
#